data_AF-A0A2J7Q3C9-F1
#
_entry.id   AF-A0A2J7Q3C9-F1
#
_cell.length_a   1.000
_cell.length_b   1.000
_cell.length_c   1.000
_cell.angle_alpha   90.00
_cell.angle_beta   90.00
_cell.angle_gamma   90.00
#
_symmetry.space_group_name_H-M   'P 1'
#
loop_
_entity.id
_entity.type
_entity.pdbx_description
1 polymer ?
#
loop_
_entity_poly.entity_id
_entity_poly.type
_entity_poly.pdbx_seq_one_letter_code
_entity_poly.pdbx_strand_id
1 'polypeptide(L)'
;MGPKSVDDLQFFEKMIRKTLCLLKCNKHNPKDGLHGLPKSVLKEFEDLKPYEYLQLCYYQKNLLQKAASAVFTYLVNNPDNKVMQENLKFYSELPEVDMSEVVNFEARNYVSLYIHGAEAYQHEDYKSVISYIEESLEDYLRAEDECRAYCEGPFDQGWFPDFVSSIANHFTYCLKCKRRCPDKLNSLNGEKHQDLLASHYHFLQYAYYKVGNLRKACEAVASYLMFYPADETMMNNKEYYFKLPKVEKDFFTPREEAVEYVQRQEYELRLLDFIENEFSFKDGSENAIDINETENKSSLTKVKDSIIMGTVSKSKLFPPPIIKF
;
A
#
# COMPACT_ATOMS: atom_id res chain seq x y z
N MET A 1 -2.12 5.05 37.24
CA MET A 1 -2.30 3.75 37.93
C MET A 1 -1.23 2.80 37.43
N GLY A 2 -0.47 2.14 38.32
CA GLY A 2 0.55 1.16 37.92
C GLY A 2 -0.07 -0.17 37.46
N PRO A 3 0.73 -1.05 36.82
CA PRO A 3 0.30 -2.38 36.37
C PRO A 3 -0.25 -3.19 37.54
N LYS A 4 -1.45 -3.77 37.36
CA LYS A 4 -2.14 -4.54 38.41
C LYS A 4 -2.11 -6.04 38.15
N SER A 5 -1.81 -6.44 36.93
CA SER A 5 -1.70 -7.83 36.49
C SER A 5 -0.30 -8.15 35.94
N VAL A 6 0.02 -9.45 35.89
CA VAL A 6 1.23 -9.92 35.22
C VAL A 6 1.19 -9.61 33.72
N ASP A 7 0.00 -9.65 33.11
CA ASP A 7 -0.19 -9.36 31.68
C ASP A 7 0.20 -7.91 31.34
N ASP A 8 -0.14 -6.95 32.21
CA ASP A 8 0.30 -5.56 32.07
C ASP A 8 1.84 -5.45 32.08
N LEU A 9 2.51 -6.21 32.95
CA LEU A 9 3.97 -6.22 33.06
C LEU A 9 4.63 -6.89 31.84
N GLN A 10 4.02 -7.95 31.29
CA GLN A 10 4.52 -8.62 30.09
C GLN A 10 4.54 -7.70 28.86
N PHE A 11 3.55 -6.81 28.73
CA PHE A 11 3.55 -5.79 27.69
C PHE A 11 4.79 -4.88 27.80
N PHE A 12 5.06 -4.33 28.99
CA PHE A 12 6.22 -3.47 29.20
C PHE A 12 7.54 -4.22 29.07
N GLU A 13 7.61 -5.48 29.52
CA GLU A 13 8.79 -6.32 29.33
C GLU A 13 9.09 -6.53 27.84
N LYS A 14 8.08 -6.81 27.03
CA LYS A 14 8.22 -6.94 25.56
C LYS A 14 8.76 -5.66 24.95
N MET A 15 8.25 -4.49 25.37
CA MET A 15 8.74 -3.19 24.91
C MET A 15 10.21 -2.95 25.30
N ILE A 16 10.59 -3.23 26.54
CA ILE A 16 11.98 -3.09 27.02
C ILE A 16 12.93 -4.00 26.22
N ARG A 17 12.54 -5.26 26.00
CA ARG A 17 13.32 -6.22 25.20
C ARG A 17 13.45 -5.76 23.74
N LYS A 18 12.39 -5.23 23.14
CA LYS A 18 12.41 -4.66 21.79
C LYS A 18 13.35 -3.45 21.73
N THR A 19 13.30 -2.55 22.70
CA THR A 19 14.21 -1.41 22.81
C THR A 19 15.67 -1.86 22.90
N LEU A 20 15.97 -2.87 23.71
CA LEU A 20 17.32 -3.43 23.79
C LEU A 20 17.80 -4.00 22.44
N CYS A 21 16.92 -4.68 21.71
CA CYS A 21 17.20 -5.18 20.36
C CYS A 21 17.53 -4.02 19.39
N LEU A 22 16.71 -2.98 19.37
CA LEU A 22 16.91 -1.80 18.51
C LEU A 22 18.22 -1.07 18.84
N LEU A 23 18.54 -0.89 20.12
CA LEU A 23 19.81 -0.29 20.54
C LEU A 23 21.02 -1.11 20.09
N LYS A 24 20.94 -2.44 20.18
CA LYS A 24 21.99 -3.34 19.67
C LYS A 24 22.11 -3.26 18.16
N CYS A 25 20.99 -3.25 17.43
CA CYS A 25 20.96 -3.13 15.97
C CYS A 25 21.62 -1.82 15.51
N ASN A 26 21.23 -0.69 16.11
CA ASN A 26 21.78 0.63 15.79
C ASN A 26 23.29 0.71 16.03
N LYS A 27 23.82 0.04 17.07
CA LYS A 27 25.25 0.02 17.35
C LYS A 27 26.08 -0.69 16.27
N HIS A 28 25.49 -1.64 15.54
CA HIS A 28 26.15 -2.38 14.46
C HIS A 28 26.03 -1.69 13.09
N ASN A 29 25.28 -0.58 12.99
CA ASN A 29 25.15 0.23 11.78
C ASN A 29 26.03 1.49 11.90
N PRO A 30 27.25 1.52 11.32
CA PRO A 30 28.27 2.54 11.57
C PRO A 30 28.02 3.91 10.90
N LYS A 31 26.79 4.22 10.50
CA LYS A 31 26.37 5.50 9.93
C LYS A 31 25.15 6.02 10.71
N ASP A 32 25.31 6.42 11.97
CA ASP A 32 24.30 7.07 12.83
C ASP A 32 22.90 6.38 12.93
N GLY A 33 22.78 5.11 12.54
CA GLY A 33 21.53 4.36 12.54
C GLY A 33 20.41 4.97 11.67
N LEU A 34 19.17 4.50 11.87
CA LEU A 34 17.95 4.99 11.21
C LEU A 34 17.59 6.47 11.54
N HIS A 35 18.36 7.14 12.41
CA HIS A 35 17.99 8.43 13.01
C HIS A 35 19.05 9.52 12.83
N GLY A 36 20.07 9.29 11.98
CA GLY A 36 21.15 10.27 11.75
C GLY A 36 20.80 11.42 10.80
N LEU A 37 19.70 11.33 10.04
CA LEU A 37 19.32 12.33 9.05
C LEU A 37 18.20 13.26 9.57
N PRO A 38 18.24 14.56 9.23
CA PRO A 38 17.14 15.48 9.52
C PRO A 38 15.81 14.98 8.94
N LYS A 39 14.70 15.20 9.65
CA LYS A 39 13.35 14.84 9.18
C LYS A 39 13.02 15.43 7.80
N SER A 40 13.51 16.63 7.51
CA SER A 40 13.34 17.26 6.19
C SER A 40 14.01 16.46 5.07
N VAL A 41 15.22 15.96 5.30
CA VAL A 41 15.95 15.14 4.32
C VAL A 41 15.24 13.81 4.10
N LEU A 42 14.82 13.13 5.18
CA LEU A 42 14.05 11.89 5.05
C LEU A 42 12.78 12.09 4.23
N LYS A 43 12.07 13.19 4.46
CA LYS A 43 10.88 13.55 3.68
C LYS A 43 11.18 13.73 2.19
N GLU A 44 12.30 14.34 1.82
CA GLU A 44 12.67 14.48 0.40
C GLU A 44 12.91 13.13 -0.28
N PHE A 45 13.46 12.15 0.45
CA PHE A 45 13.60 10.77 -0.05
C PHE A 45 12.24 10.07 -0.14
N GLU A 46 11.36 10.23 0.85
CA GLU A 46 9.98 9.71 0.77
C GLU A 46 9.19 10.30 -0.42
N ASP A 47 9.38 11.59 -0.69
CA ASP A 47 8.78 12.31 -1.82
C ASP A 47 9.51 12.03 -3.16
N LEU A 48 10.55 11.18 -3.16
CA LEU A 48 11.36 10.80 -4.31
C LEU A 48 12.09 11.97 -5.01
N LYS A 49 12.26 13.11 -4.35
CA LYS A 49 12.95 14.29 -4.92
C LYS A 49 14.35 14.04 -5.48
N PRO A 50 15.19 13.14 -4.94
CA PRO A 50 16.49 12.84 -5.54
C PRO A 50 16.41 12.45 -7.03
N TYR A 51 15.28 11.88 -7.48
CA TYR A 51 15.08 11.50 -8.88
C TYR A 51 14.93 12.71 -9.83
N GLU A 52 14.48 13.86 -9.32
CA GLU A 52 14.44 15.12 -10.09
C GLU A 52 15.85 15.58 -10.48
N TYR A 53 16.83 15.36 -9.61
CA TYR A 53 18.24 15.64 -9.89
C TYR A 53 18.88 14.51 -10.70
N LEU A 54 18.58 13.26 -10.36
CA LEU A 54 19.19 12.09 -10.99
C LEU A 54 18.89 12.03 -12.50
N GLN A 55 17.68 12.41 -12.92
CA GLN A 55 17.34 12.46 -14.34
C GLN A 55 18.22 13.45 -15.12
N LEU A 56 18.53 14.62 -14.53
CA LEU A 56 19.42 15.63 -15.15
C LEU A 56 20.85 15.09 -15.28
N CYS A 57 21.34 14.38 -14.26
CA CYS A 57 22.65 13.74 -14.31
C CYS A 57 22.72 12.67 -15.41
N TYR A 58 21.70 11.84 -15.55
CA TYR A 58 21.64 10.85 -16.62
C TYR A 58 21.57 11.50 -18.00
N TYR A 59 20.78 12.56 -18.16
CA TYR A 59 20.73 13.34 -19.39
C TYR A 59 22.10 13.91 -19.79
N GLN A 60 22.81 14.55 -18.87
CA GLN A 60 24.15 15.09 -19.11
C GLN A 60 25.18 14.02 -19.49
N LYS A 61 24.94 12.76 -19.12
CA LYS A 61 25.79 11.61 -19.45
C LYS A 61 25.31 10.85 -20.69
N ASN A 62 24.31 11.36 -21.39
CA ASN A 62 23.67 10.71 -22.54
C ASN A 62 23.10 9.31 -22.21
N LEU A 63 22.65 9.12 -20.97
CA LEU A 63 22.01 7.90 -20.49
C LEU A 63 20.49 8.06 -20.51
N LEU A 64 19.93 8.31 -21.70
CA LEU A 64 18.55 8.77 -21.88
C LEU A 64 17.49 7.79 -21.32
N GLN A 65 17.67 6.48 -21.51
CA GLN A 65 16.79 5.45 -20.92
C GLN A 65 16.70 5.55 -19.38
N LYS A 66 17.83 5.80 -18.73
CA LYS A 66 17.89 5.97 -17.26
C LYS A 66 17.31 7.31 -16.82
N ALA A 67 17.45 8.35 -17.64
CA ALA A 67 16.82 9.64 -17.38
C ALA A 67 15.29 9.51 -17.41
N ALA A 68 14.74 8.84 -18.43
CA ALA A 68 13.32 8.52 -18.53
C ALA A 68 12.83 7.69 -17.32
N SER A 69 13.58 6.66 -16.93
CA SER A 69 13.28 5.83 -15.76
C SER A 69 13.31 6.61 -14.44
N ALA A 70 14.23 7.58 -14.29
CA ALA A 70 14.28 8.44 -13.12
C ALA A 70 13.06 9.38 -13.05
N VAL A 71 12.67 9.99 -14.18
CA VAL A 71 11.45 10.81 -14.26
C VAL A 71 10.20 9.97 -13.96
N PHE A 72 10.12 8.77 -14.54
CA PHE A 72 9.01 7.85 -14.29
C PHE A 72 8.92 7.47 -12.80
N THR A 73 10.03 7.08 -12.19
CA THR A 73 10.13 6.77 -10.75
C THR A 73 9.58 7.92 -9.89
N TYR A 74 9.95 9.16 -10.20
CA TYR A 74 9.42 10.33 -9.47
C TYR A 74 7.90 10.50 -9.65
N LEU A 75 7.41 10.35 -10.88
CA LEU A 75 5.98 10.52 -11.22
C LEU A 75 5.08 9.46 -10.58
N VAL A 76 5.60 8.28 -10.24
CA VAL A 76 4.84 7.23 -9.52
C VAL A 76 4.26 7.76 -8.20
N ASN A 77 4.99 8.59 -7.46
CA ASN A 77 4.52 9.19 -6.21
C ASN A 77 3.99 10.63 -6.40
N ASN A 78 4.40 11.31 -7.47
CA ASN A 78 4.07 12.71 -7.74
C ASN A 78 3.37 12.89 -9.10
N PRO A 79 2.20 12.25 -9.31
CA PRO A 79 1.59 12.17 -10.64
C PRO A 79 1.19 13.54 -11.20
N ASP A 80 0.93 14.53 -10.34
CA ASP A 80 0.47 15.87 -10.75
C ASP A 80 1.60 16.86 -11.08
N ASN A 81 2.87 16.44 -10.99
CA ASN A 81 4.00 17.31 -11.31
C ASN A 81 4.12 17.54 -12.82
N LYS A 82 3.61 18.69 -13.28
CA LYS A 82 3.60 19.07 -14.71
C LYS A 82 4.97 19.10 -15.36
N VAL A 83 6.00 19.57 -14.64
CA VAL A 83 7.37 19.64 -15.18
C VAL A 83 7.89 18.24 -15.48
N MET A 84 7.66 17.29 -14.56
CA MET A 84 8.11 15.92 -14.77
C MET A 84 7.26 15.19 -15.81
N GLN A 85 5.97 15.49 -15.95
CA GLN A 85 5.15 15.00 -17.05
C GLN A 85 5.69 15.47 -18.41
N GLU A 86 6.03 16.75 -18.54
CA GLU A 86 6.64 17.30 -19.76
C GLU A 86 8.00 16.67 -20.05
N ASN A 87 8.84 16.45 -19.03
CA ASN A 87 10.12 15.77 -19.18
C ASN A 87 9.94 14.31 -19.65
N LEU A 88 8.98 13.57 -19.09
CA LEU A 88 8.73 12.19 -19.52
C LEU A 88 8.26 12.16 -20.98
N LYS A 89 7.39 13.09 -21.37
CA LYS A 89 6.95 13.23 -22.77
C LYS A 89 8.13 13.56 -23.69
N PHE A 90 9.00 14.47 -23.29
CA PHE A 90 10.22 14.80 -24.04
C PHE A 90 11.08 13.54 -24.25
N TYR A 91 11.35 12.77 -23.19
CA TYR A 91 12.13 11.54 -23.31
C TYR A 91 11.43 10.49 -24.19
N SER A 92 10.11 10.36 -24.13
CA SER A 92 9.36 9.38 -24.93
C SER A 92 9.40 9.64 -26.45
N GLU A 93 9.72 10.88 -26.85
CA GLU A 93 9.84 11.27 -28.26
C GLU A 93 11.25 11.03 -28.81
N LEU A 94 12.22 10.67 -27.97
CA LEU A 94 13.60 10.41 -28.38
C LEU A 94 13.75 8.96 -28.91
N PRO A 95 14.39 8.75 -30.06
CA PRO A 95 14.55 7.42 -30.65
C PRO A 95 15.45 6.48 -29.83
N GLU A 96 16.30 7.02 -28.94
CA GLU A 96 17.17 6.25 -28.04
C GLU A 96 16.44 5.74 -26.79
N VAL A 97 15.19 6.14 -26.57
CA VAL A 97 14.39 5.74 -25.41
C VAL A 97 13.32 4.75 -25.85
N ASP A 98 13.39 3.53 -25.33
CA ASP A 98 12.33 2.55 -25.45
C ASP A 98 11.43 2.66 -24.21
N MET A 99 10.20 3.14 -24.41
CA MET A 99 9.22 3.29 -23.32
C MET A 99 8.84 1.96 -22.67
N SER A 100 9.00 0.82 -23.37
CA SER A 100 8.75 -0.50 -22.79
C SER A 100 9.84 -0.95 -21.80
N GLU A 101 11.03 -0.37 -21.91
CA GLU A 101 12.18 -0.62 -21.02
C GLU A 101 12.33 0.45 -19.92
N VAL A 102 11.35 1.35 -19.78
CA VAL A 102 11.32 2.36 -18.71
C VAL A 102 10.85 1.69 -17.42
N VAL A 103 11.67 1.79 -16.36
CA VAL A 103 11.41 1.12 -15.09
C VAL A 103 11.24 2.11 -13.95
N ASN A 104 10.45 1.71 -12.96
CA ASN A 104 10.41 2.38 -11.67
C ASN A 104 11.54 1.82 -10.79
N PHE A 105 12.54 2.63 -10.48
CA PHE A 105 13.70 2.22 -9.67
C PHE A 105 13.35 1.90 -8.21
N GLU A 106 12.21 2.36 -7.72
CA GLU A 106 11.71 2.12 -6.36
C GLU A 106 10.59 1.06 -6.33
N ALA A 107 10.32 0.38 -7.47
CA ALA A 107 9.31 -0.66 -7.52
C ALA A 107 9.66 -1.78 -6.54
N ARG A 108 8.72 -2.10 -5.65
CA ARG A 108 8.79 -3.27 -4.77
C ARG A 108 8.55 -4.55 -5.57
N ASN A 109 9.09 -5.67 -5.11
CA ASN A 109 9.04 -6.93 -5.88
C ASN A 109 7.60 -7.38 -6.16
N TYR A 110 6.68 -7.24 -5.19
CA TYR A 110 5.27 -7.54 -5.40
C TYR A 110 4.65 -6.82 -6.60
N VAL A 111 5.11 -5.61 -6.96
CA VAL A 111 4.56 -4.86 -8.10
C VAL A 111 4.84 -5.61 -9.39
N SER A 112 6.08 -6.05 -9.58
CA SER A 112 6.48 -6.82 -10.76
C SER A 112 5.77 -8.17 -10.79
N LEU A 113 5.75 -8.89 -9.67
CA LEU A 113 5.08 -10.19 -9.55
C LEU A 113 3.58 -10.08 -9.88
N TYR A 114 2.90 -9.08 -9.33
CA TYR A 114 1.49 -8.84 -9.61
C TYR A 114 1.22 -8.58 -11.09
N ILE A 115 2.02 -7.72 -11.73
CA ILE A 115 1.89 -7.41 -13.16
C ILE A 115 2.08 -8.67 -14.01
N HIS A 116 3.13 -9.45 -13.76
CA HIS A 116 3.35 -10.72 -14.47
C HIS A 116 2.22 -11.73 -14.23
N GLY A 117 1.66 -11.78 -13.02
CA GLY A 117 0.48 -12.60 -12.72
C GLY A 117 -0.77 -12.15 -13.49
N ALA A 118 -1.00 -10.85 -13.60
CA ALA A 118 -2.09 -10.29 -14.39
C ALA A 118 -1.89 -10.50 -15.91
N GLU A 119 -0.65 -10.50 -16.40
CA GLU A 119 -0.31 -10.85 -17.78
C GLU A 119 -0.50 -12.34 -18.07
N ALA A 120 -0.05 -13.22 -17.17
CA ALA A 120 -0.28 -14.66 -17.28
C ALA A 120 -1.79 -14.99 -17.33
N TYR A 121 -2.59 -14.23 -16.58
CA TYR A 121 -4.05 -14.39 -16.58
C TYR A 121 -4.67 -14.11 -17.95
N GLN A 122 -4.19 -13.07 -18.65
CA GLN A 122 -4.66 -12.75 -20.01
C GLN A 122 -4.34 -13.85 -21.02
N HIS A 123 -3.21 -14.54 -20.81
CA HIS A 123 -2.77 -15.66 -21.65
C HIS A 123 -3.35 -17.00 -21.22
N GLU A 124 -4.29 -17.01 -20.26
CA GLU A 124 -4.90 -18.21 -19.68
C GLU A 124 -3.88 -19.21 -19.08
N ASP A 125 -2.67 -18.74 -18.75
CA ASP A 125 -1.66 -19.54 -18.06
C ASP A 125 -1.91 -19.51 -16.55
N TYR A 126 -2.95 -20.20 -16.13
CA TYR A 126 -3.40 -20.20 -14.73
C TYR A 126 -2.38 -20.78 -13.75
N LYS A 127 -1.42 -21.60 -14.22
CA LYS A 127 -0.34 -22.09 -13.36
C LYS A 127 0.64 -20.97 -13.04
N SER A 128 1.01 -20.17 -14.03
CA SER A 128 1.85 -18.99 -13.83
C SER A 128 1.12 -17.92 -13.03
N VAL A 129 -0.19 -17.72 -13.21
CA VAL A 129 -1.00 -16.83 -12.35
C VAL A 129 -0.87 -17.24 -10.88
N ILE A 130 -1.04 -18.52 -10.56
CA ILE A 130 -0.91 -19.01 -9.18
C ILE A 130 0.49 -18.72 -8.66
N SER A 131 1.54 -19.03 -9.43
CA SER A 131 2.93 -18.81 -9.00
C SER A 131 3.19 -17.34 -8.67
N TYR A 132 2.91 -16.44 -9.61
CA TYR A 132 3.21 -15.02 -9.47
C TYR A 132 2.34 -14.33 -8.42
N ILE A 133 1.04 -14.63 -8.37
CA ILE A 133 0.13 -13.95 -7.44
C ILE A 133 0.29 -14.45 -6.01
N GLU A 134 0.62 -15.72 -5.77
CA GLU A 134 0.95 -16.17 -4.40
C GLU A 134 2.23 -15.50 -3.89
N GLU A 135 3.27 -15.42 -4.71
CA GLU A 135 4.53 -14.76 -4.33
C GLU A 135 4.33 -13.24 -4.13
N SER A 136 3.54 -12.61 -4.99
CA SER A 136 3.14 -11.21 -4.86
C SER A 136 2.37 -10.95 -3.56
N LEU A 137 1.46 -11.84 -3.16
CA LEU A 137 0.69 -11.71 -1.93
C LEU A 137 1.60 -11.72 -0.70
N GLU A 138 2.53 -12.66 -0.64
CA GLU A 138 3.50 -12.76 0.46
C GLU A 138 4.38 -11.51 0.52
N ASP A 139 4.91 -11.06 -0.62
CA ASP A 139 5.79 -9.89 -0.67
C ASP A 139 5.05 -8.57 -0.40
N TYR A 140 3.78 -8.46 -0.80
CA TYR A 140 2.93 -7.32 -0.43
C TYR A 140 2.74 -7.24 1.09
N LEU A 141 2.41 -8.36 1.75
CA LEU A 141 2.22 -8.39 3.21
C LEU A 141 3.52 -8.04 3.94
N ARG A 142 4.67 -8.53 3.46
CA ARG A 142 5.98 -8.15 3.97
C ARG A 142 6.26 -6.65 3.81
N ALA A 143 5.97 -6.09 2.63
CA ALA A 143 6.12 -4.66 2.38
C ALA A 143 5.21 -3.80 3.27
N GLU A 144 4.00 -4.30 3.61
CA GLU A 144 3.12 -3.66 4.58
C GLU A 144 3.72 -3.67 5.99
N ASP A 145 4.24 -4.81 6.44
CA ASP A 145 4.90 -4.91 7.75
C ASP A 145 6.12 -3.98 7.85
N GLU A 146 6.92 -3.88 6.78
CA GLU A 146 8.01 -2.92 6.68
C GLU A 146 7.50 -1.47 6.80
N CYS A 147 6.50 -1.09 6.00
CA CYS A 147 5.90 0.24 6.07
C CYS A 147 5.40 0.56 7.48
N ARG A 148 4.74 -0.41 8.13
CA ARG A 148 4.21 -0.25 9.48
C ARG A 148 5.33 -0.12 10.51
N ALA A 149 6.47 -0.80 10.33
CA ALA A 149 7.63 -0.64 11.19
C ALA A 149 8.27 0.76 11.06
N TYR A 150 8.30 1.33 9.84
CA TYR A 150 8.80 2.70 9.62
C TYR A 150 7.95 3.78 10.33
N CYS A 151 6.70 3.49 10.65
CA CYS A 151 5.85 4.40 11.42
C CYS A 151 6.24 4.54 12.90
N GLU A 152 7.12 3.68 13.44
CA GLU A 152 7.50 3.67 14.86
C GLU A 152 8.66 4.63 15.20
N GLY A 153 8.91 5.62 14.34
CA GLY A 153 9.96 6.61 14.48
C GLY A 153 9.76 7.62 15.62
N PRO A 154 10.71 8.58 15.78
CA PRO A 154 10.69 9.55 16.85
C PRO A 154 9.52 10.53 16.72
N PHE A 155 8.74 10.64 17.80
CA PHE A 155 7.59 11.54 17.91
C PHE A 155 7.92 12.70 18.85
N ASP A 156 7.82 13.92 18.33
CA ASP A 156 7.91 15.14 19.12
C ASP A 156 6.50 15.57 19.46
N GLN A 157 6.15 15.55 20.75
CA GLN A 157 4.81 15.92 21.19
C GLN A 157 4.65 17.44 21.20
N GLY A 158 5.74 18.22 21.26
CA GLY A 158 5.69 19.68 21.44
C GLY A 158 5.41 20.13 22.89
N TRP A 159 5.07 19.21 23.79
CA TRP A 159 4.98 19.44 25.24
C TRP A 159 5.48 18.22 26.02
N PHE A 160 5.47 18.30 27.36
CA PHE A 160 5.88 17.22 28.27
C PHE A 160 4.67 16.61 28.99
N PRO A 161 3.92 15.69 28.36
CA PRO A 161 2.82 15.00 29.03
C PRO A 161 3.30 14.08 30.15
N ASP A 162 2.38 13.64 31.01
CA ASP A 162 2.65 12.52 31.91
C ASP A 162 2.92 11.22 31.14
N PHE A 163 3.34 10.18 31.86
CA PHE A 163 3.72 8.90 31.25
C PHE A 163 2.62 8.26 30.39
N VAL A 164 1.37 8.26 30.86
CA VAL A 164 0.25 7.59 30.16
C VAL A 164 -0.09 8.37 28.89
N SER A 165 -0.23 9.68 29.03
CA SER A 165 -0.49 10.57 27.90
C SER A 165 0.64 10.52 26.86
N SER A 166 1.90 10.44 27.30
CA SER A 166 3.05 10.32 26.41
C SER A 166 2.99 9.07 25.54
N ILE A 167 2.68 7.92 26.13
CA ILE A 167 2.56 6.65 25.42
C ILE A 167 1.34 6.67 24.48
N ALA A 168 0.18 7.11 24.97
CA ALA A 168 -1.06 7.14 24.20
C ALA A 168 -0.95 8.04 22.96
N ASN A 169 -0.36 9.23 23.09
CA ASN A 169 -0.17 10.15 21.97
C ASN A 169 0.78 9.59 20.91
N HIS A 170 1.93 9.04 21.33
CA HIS A 170 2.89 8.45 20.39
C HIS A 170 2.29 7.22 19.71
N PHE A 171 1.60 6.36 20.45
CA PHE A 171 0.89 5.22 19.88
C PHE A 171 -0.16 5.66 18.85
N THR A 172 -0.96 6.67 19.16
CA THR A 172 -1.96 7.24 18.23
C THR A 172 -1.31 7.78 16.97
N TYR A 173 -0.21 8.53 17.09
CA TYR A 173 0.57 9.03 15.95
C TYR A 173 1.06 7.88 15.05
N CYS A 174 1.68 6.87 15.65
CA CYS A 174 2.14 5.67 14.95
C CYS A 174 0.97 4.94 14.28
N LEU A 175 -0.17 4.80 14.96
CA LEU A 175 -1.35 4.11 14.46
C LEU A 175 -1.92 4.81 13.21
N LYS A 176 -2.05 6.14 13.25
CA LYS A 176 -2.47 6.94 12.08
C LYS A 176 -1.53 6.77 10.89
N CYS A 177 -0.22 6.68 11.13
CA CYS A 177 0.76 6.37 10.07
C CYS A 177 0.57 4.95 9.52
N LYS A 178 0.50 3.93 10.39
CA LYS A 178 0.36 2.51 10.01
C LYS A 178 -0.87 2.26 9.15
N ARG A 179 -1.97 2.94 9.46
CA ARG A 179 -3.23 2.84 8.72
C ARG A 179 -3.18 3.40 7.30
N ARG A 180 -2.19 4.23 6.97
CA ARG A 180 -1.95 4.74 5.61
C ARG A 180 -0.99 3.87 4.79
N CYS A 181 -0.47 2.77 5.34
CA CYS A 181 0.42 1.88 4.59
C CYS A 181 -0.25 1.28 3.34
N PRO A 182 -1.52 0.82 3.38
CA PRO A 182 -2.21 0.38 2.17
C PRO A 182 -2.27 1.48 1.10
N ASP A 183 -2.54 2.74 1.46
CA ASP A 183 -2.58 3.84 0.49
C ASP A 183 -1.24 4.05 -0.25
N LYS A 184 -0.12 3.76 0.42
CA LYS A 184 1.23 3.84 -0.15
C LYS A 184 1.56 2.63 -1.03
N LEU A 185 1.08 1.45 -0.67
CA LEU A 185 1.40 0.18 -1.34
C LEU A 185 0.42 -0.17 -2.47
N ASN A 186 -0.76 0.42 -2.45
CA ASN A 186 -1.80 0.24 -3.47
C ASN A 186 -1.51 1.03 -4.76
N SER A 187 -0.24 1.08 -5.18
CA SER A 187 0.22 1.73 -6.40
C SER A 187 1.03 0.75 -7.24
N LEU A 188 0.51 0.41 -8.43
CA LEU A 188 1.23 -0.39 -9.40
C LEU A 188 1.83 0.56 -10.44
N ASN A 189 3.07 0.98 -10.19
CA ASN A 189 3.79 1.93 -11.04
C ASN A 189 3.00 3.24 -11.31
N GLY A 190 2.34 3.76 -10.27
CA GLY A 190 1.62 5.04 -10.31
C GLY A 190 0.11 4.90 -10.52
N GLU A 191 -0.36 3.73 -10.95
CA GLU A 191 -1.79 3.43 -11.00
C GLU A 191 -2.28 3.01 -9.61
N LYS A 192 -3.24 3.76 -9.05
CA LYS A 192 -3.80 3.46 -7.72
C LYS A 192 -4.87 2.38 -7.79
N HIS A 193 -4.73 1.34 -6.96
CA HIS A 193 -5.66 0.22 -6.85
C HIS A 193 -6.19 0.08 -5.43
N GLN A 194 -7.40 0.57 -5.16
CA GLN A 194 -7.97 0.58 -3.80
C GLN A 194 -7.99 -0.81 -3.13
N ASP A 195 -8.15 -1.87 -3.93
CA ASP A 195 -8.39 -3.22 -3.42
C ASP A 195 -7.23 -4.18 -3.72
N LEU A 196 -6.00 -3.67 -3.89
CA LEU A 196 -4.86 -4.46 -4.39
C LEU A 196 -4.60 -5.73 -3.57
N LEU A 197 -4.66 -5.68 -2.23
CA LEU A 197 -4.51 -6.88 -1.42
C LEU A 197 -5.64 -7.90 -1.69
N ALA A 198 -6.88 -7.43 -1.71
CA ALA A 198 -8.03 -8.31 -1.94
C ALA A 198 -8.01 -8.91 -3.35
N SER A 199 -7.57 -8.16 -4.36
CA SER A 199 -7.51 -8.63 -5.74
C SER A 199 -6.55 -9.81 -5.93
N HIS A 200 -5.54 -10.01 -5.08
CA HIS A 200 -4.74 -11.24 -5.06
C HIS A 200 -5.64 -12.46 -4.88
N TYR A 201 -6.50 -12.47 -3.85
CA TYR A 201 -7.45 -13.57 -3.63
C TYR A 201 -8.44 -13.72 -4.78
N HIS A 202 -8.81 -12.62 -5.43
CA HIS A 202 -9.67 -12.66 -6.60
C HIS A 202 -9.01 -13.34 -7.81
N PHE A 203 -7.72 -13.09 -8.07
CA PHE A 203 -6.97 -13.82 -9.10
C PHE A 203 -6.80 -15.28 -8.71
N LEU A 204 -6.40 -15.54 -7.46
CA LEU A 204 -6.12 -16.88 -6.96
C LEU A 204 -7.35 -17.78 -7.02
N GLN A 205 -8.54 -17.30 -6.60
CA GLN A 205 -9.73 -18.15 -6.62
C GLN A 205 -10.05 -18.67 -8.03
N TYR A 206 -9.91 -17.81 -9.05
CA TYR A 206 -10.22 -18.19 -10.42
C TYR A 206 -9.15 -19.11 -11.00
N ALA A 207 -7.87 -18.77 -10.80
CA ALA A 207 -6.76 -19.57 -11.29
C ALA A 207 -6.76 -20.97 -10.66
N TYR A 208 -7.00 -21.07 -9.35
CA TYR A 208 -7.13 -22.36 -8.66
C TYR A 208 -8.30 -23.19 -9.17
N TYR A 209 -9.45 -22.56 -9.40
CA TYR A 209 -10.59 -23.24 -10.02
C TYR A 209 -10.24 -23.78 -11.41
N LYS A 210 -9.59 -22.99 -12.26
CA LYS A 210 -9.20 -23.39 -13.62
C LYS A 210 -8.22 -24.55 -13.68
N VAL A 211 -7.33 -24.67 -12.70
CA VAL A 211 -6.42 -25.83 -12.58
C VAL A 211 -7.02 -27.00 -11.78
N GLY A 212 -8.29 -26.90 -11.35
CA GLY A 212 -9.01 -27.95 -10.65
C GLY A 212 -8.71 -28.06 -9.15
N ASN A 213 -8.00 -27.10 -8.56
CA ASN A 213 -7.73 -27.06 -7.11
C ASN A 213 -8.88 -26.37 -6.37
N LEU A 214 -10.00 -27.10 -6.20
CA LEU A 214 -11.24 -26.55 -5.66
C LEU A 214 -11.11 -26.10 -4.19
N ARG A 215 -10.30 -26.79 -3.36
CA ARG A 215 -10.08 -26.39 -1.96
C ARG A 215 -9.44 -24.99 -1.88
N LYS A 216 -8.33 -24.78 -2.58
CA LYS A 216 -7.66 -23.47 -2.60
C LYS A 216 -8.50 -22.37 -3.27
N ALA A 217 -9.32 -22.74 -4.25
CA ALA A 217 -10.27 -21.79 -4.86
C ALA A 217 -11.28 -21.29 -3.83
N CYS A 218 -11.91 -22.20 -3.08
CA CYS A 218 -12.87 -21.87 -2.02
C CYS A 218 -12.25 -21.09 -0.86
N GLU A 219 -11.02 -21.41 -0.45
CA GLU A 219 -10.27 -20.66 0.56
C GLU A 219 -10.04 -19.21 0.11
N ALA A 220 -9.62 -19.01 -1.14
CA ALA A 220 -9.41 -17.67 -1.70
C ALA A 220 -10.73 -16.88 -1.84
N VAL A 221 -11.84 -17.52 -2.20
CA VAL A 221 -13.19 -16.89 -2.16
C VAL A 221 -13.54 -16.44 -0.75
N ALA A 222 -13.32 -17.31 0.25
CA ALA A 222 -13.60 -16.97 1.64
C ALA A 222 -12.72 -15.81 2.13
N SER A 223 -11.42 -15.81 1.81
CA SER A 223 -10.50 -14.72 2.11
C SER A 223 -10.93 -13.40 1.47
N TYR A 224 -11.30 -13.39 0.19
CA TYR A 224 -11.76 -12.16 -0.48
C TYR A 224 -12.99 -11.57 0.20
N LEU A 225 -13.97 -12.40 0.56
CA LEU A 225 -15.21 -11.97 1.20
C LEU A 225 -15.01 -11.42 2.62
N MET A 226 -13.83 -11.60 3.24
CA MET A 226 -13.48 -10.90 4.49
C MET A 226 -13.30 -9.39 4.26
N PHE A 227 -12.82 -8.99 3.07
CA PHE A 227 -12.64 -7.59 2.70
C PHE A 227 -13.94 -6.99 2.16
N TYR A 228 -14.65 -7.73 1.31
CA TYR A 228 -15.87 -7.28 0.64
C TYR A 228 -16.99 -8.31 0.80
N PRO A 229 -17.66 -8.36 1.96
CA PRO A 229 -18.67 -9.37 2.25
C PRO A 229 -19.93 -9.26 1.38
N ALA A 230 -20.16 -8.10 0.76
CA ALA A 230 -21.30 -7.81 -0.12
C ALA A 230 -20.94 -7.80 -1.61
N ASP A 231 -19.74 -8.27 -2.00
CA ASP A 231 -19.36 -8.35 -3.42
C ASP A 231 -20.22 -9.40 -4.15
N GLU A 232 -21.10 -8.94 -5.03
CA GLU A 232 -22.04 -9.80 -5.75
C GLU A 232 -21.33 -10.85 -6.63
N THR A 233 -20.21 -10.48 -7.26
CA THR A 233 -19.46 -11.39 -8.14
C THR A 233 -18.89 -12.54 -7.33
N MET A 234 -18.26 -12.23 -6.20
CA MET A 234 -17.64 -13.23 -5.35
C MET A 234 -18.68 -14.08 -4.61
N MET A 235 -19.82 -13.51 -4.22
CA MET A 235 -20.95 -14.28 -3.67
C MET A 235 -21.51 -15.28 -4.70
N ASN A 236 -21.66 -14.86 -5.97
CA ASN A 236 -22.08 -15.76 -7.04
C ASN A 236 -21.05 -16.87 -7.29
N ASN A 237 -19.75 -16.55 -7.29
CA ASN A 237 -18.68 -17.54 -7.42
C ASN A 237 -18.70 -18.53 -6.26
N LYS A 238 -18.91 -18.06 -5.02
CA LYS A 238 -19.07 -18.90 -3.84
C LYS A 238 -20.23 -19.88 -4.01
N GLU A 239 -21.40 -19.41 -4.43
CA GLU A 239 -22.57 -20.25 -4.65
C GLU A 239 -22.33 -21.27 -5.77
N TYR A 240 -21.67 -20.85 -6.85
CA TYR A 240 -21.31 -21.74 -7.95
C TYR A 240 -20.36 -22.85 -7.49
N TYR A 241 -19.26 -22.51 -6.81
CA TYR A 241 -18.32 -23.50 -6.28
C TYR A 241 -18.96 -24.44 -5.28
N PHE A 242 -19.86 -23.94 -4.42
CA PHE A 242 -20.58 -24.76 -3.44
C PHE A 242 -21.45 -25.85 -4.09
N LYS A 243 -21.90 -25.66 -5.34
CA LYS A 243 -22.70 -26.65 -6.09
C LYS A 243 -21.85 -27.72 -6.76
N LEU A 244 -20.52 -27.61 -6.75
CA LEU A 244 -19.63 -28.61 -7.38
C LEU A 244 -19.54 -29.88 -6.52
N PRO A 245 -19.57 -31.08 -7.13
CA PRO A 245 -19.69 -32.36 -6.40
C PRO A 245 -18.51 -32.72 -5.49
N LYS A 246 -17.37 -32.02 -5.62
CA LYS A 246 -16.14 -32.26 -4.85
C LYS A 246 -15.83 -31.16 -3.84
N VAL A 247 -16.76 -30.22 -3.64
CA VAL A 247 -16.59 -29.09 -2.72
C VAL A 247 -17.35 -29.39 -1.43
N GLU A 248 -16.65 -29.26 -0.32
CA GLU A 248 -17.23 -29.40 1.02
C GLU A 248 -17.33 -28.02 1.69
N LYS A 249 -18.20 -27.91 2.70
CA LYS A 249 -18.46 -26.63 3.38
C LYS A 249 -17.22 -26.08 4.09
N ASP A 250 -16.38 -26.96 4.63
CA ASP A 250 -15.11 -26.61 5.31
C ASP A 250 -14.07 -26.01 4.35
N PHE A 251 -14.19 -26.21 3.03
CA PHE A 251 -13.28 -25.61 2.06
C PHE A 251 -13.39 -24.08 2.04
N PHE A 252 -14.53 -23.52 2.46
CA PHE A 252 -14.73 -22.07 2.57
C PHE A 252 -14.22 -21.54 3.91
N THR A 253 -12.98 -21.86 4.23
CA THR A 253 -12.27 -21.31 5.38
C THR A 253 -11.31 -20.24 4.87
N PRO A 254 -11.44 -18.97 5.33
CA PRO A 254 -10.52 -17.92 4.92
C PRO A 254 -9.11 -18.25 5.41
N ARG A 255 -8.11 -17.85 4.61
CA ARG A 255 -6.71 -18.02 4.97
C ARG A 255 -6.33 -17.19 6.20
N GLU A 256 -5.40 -17.69 6.99
CA GLU A 256 -5.01 -17.11 8.27
C GLU A 256 -4.52 -15.67 8.12
N GLU A 257 -3.67 -15.39 7.12
CA GLU A 257 -3.13 -14.07 6.87
C GLU A 257 -4.22 -13.03 6.51
N ALA A 258 -5.29 -13.44 5.83
CA ALA A 258 -6.43 -12.57 5.53
C ALA A 258 -7.26 -12.27 6.79
N VAL A 259 -7.46 -13.29 7.64
CA VAL A 259 -8.18 -13.15 8.91
C VAL A 259 -7.45 -12.19 9.83
N GLU A 260 -6.15 -12.40 10.03
CA GLU A 260 -5.32 -11.54 10.88
C GLU A 260 -5.30 -10.10 10.37
N TYR A 261 -5.13 -9.92 9.06
CA TYR A 261 -5.14 -8.59 8.44
C TYR A 261 -6.46 -7.87 8.70
N VAL A 262 -7.61 -8.47 8.37
CA VAL A 262 -8.92 -7.82 8.50
C VAL A 262 -9.24 -7.53 9.96
N GLN A 263 -9.01 -8.48 10.88
CA GLN A 263 -9.24 -8.27 12.31
C GLN A 263 -8.42 -7.11 12.87
N ARG A 264 -7.14 -7.03 12.48
CA ARG A 264 -6.26 -5.91 12.84
C ARG A 264 -6.82 -4.59 12.31
N GLN A 265 -7.18 -4.55 11.03
CA GLN A 265 -7.67 -3.32 10.39
C GLN A 265 -8.98 -2.82 11.01
N GLU A 266 -9.92 -3.71 11.32
CA GLU A 266 -11.17 -3.36 12.00
C GLU A 266 -10.93 -2.87 13.43
N TYR A 267 -10.06 -3.54 14.18
CA TYR A 267 -9.74 -3.14 15.55
C TYR A 267 -9.08 -1.76 15.58
N GLU A 268 -8.09 -1.54 14.72
CA GLU A 268 -7.39 -0.27 14.57
C GLU A 268 -8.33 0.86 14.16
N LEU A 269 -9.28 0.61 13.25
CA LEU A 269 -10.28 1.58 12.85
C LEU A 269 -11.21 1.96 14.01
N ARG A 270 -11.75 0.98 14.74
CA ARG A 270 -12.59 1.25 15.92
C ARG A 270 -11.85 2.04 16.99
N LEU A 271 -10.56 1.75 17.18
CA LEU A 271 -9.75 2.47 18.15
C LEU A 271 -9.49 3.93 17.71
N LEU A 272 -9.24 4.17 16.42
CA LEU A 272 -9.12 5.53 15.90
C LEU A 272 -10.43 6.30 16.00
N ASP A 273 -11.57 5.67 15.70
CA ASP A 273 -12.89 6.28 15.85
C ASP A 273 -13.16 6.69 17.31
N PHE A 274 -12.85 5.81 18.26
CA PHE A 274 -12.90 6.14 19.69
C PHE A 274 -12.01 7.34 20.03
N ILE A 275 -10.76 7.37 19.53
CA ILE A 275 -9.84 8.47 19.79
C ILE A 275 -10.40 9.79 19.21
N GLU A 276 -10.91 9.78 17.99
CA GLU A 276 -11.38 10.98 17.30
C GLU A 276 -12.69 11.51 17.91
N ASN A 277 -13.58 10.63 18.36
CA ASN A 277 -14.88 11.03 18.90
C ASN A 277 -14.85 11.39 20.40
N GLU A 278 -14.06 10.68 21.21
CA GLU A 278 -14.06 10.87 22.67
C GLU A 278 -13.00 11.87 23.17
N PHE A 279 -11.90 12.05 22.42
CA PHE A 279 -10.89 13.07 22.73
C PHE A 279 -11.11 14.39 21.97
N SER A 280 -12.15 14.48 21.14
CA SER A 280 -12.67 15.77 20.66
C SER A 280 -13.34 16.48 21.82
N PHE A 281 -12.54 17.15 22.65
CA PHE A 281 -13.07 18.08 23.63
C PHE A 281 -13.86 19.14 22.85
N LYS A 282 -15.18 19.19 23.06
CA LYS A 282 -15.95 20.39 22.73
C LYS A 282 -15.37 21.48 23.59
N ASP A 283 -14.44 22.25 23.04
CA ASP A 283 -13.90 23.42 23.72
C ASP A 283 -15.07 24.38 23.97
N GLY A 284 -15.62 24.28 25.18
CA GLY A 284 -16.45 25.30 25.81
C GLY A 284 -15.60 26.49 26.26
N SER A 285 -14.65 26.92 25.43
CA SER A 285 -13.93 28.16 25.59
C SER A 285 -14.00 28.92 24.28
N GLU A 286 -14.85 29.95 24.29
CA GLU A 286 -14.80 31.05 23.34
C GLU A 286 -13.35 31.52 23.17
N ASN A 287 -12.79 31.27 21.99
CA ASN A 287 -11.80 32.13 21.36
C ASN A 287 -11.97 31.91 19.85
N ALA A 288 -12.94 32.62 19.30
CA ALA A 288 -13.07 32.81 17.87
C ALA A 288 -11.77 33.44 17.35
N ILE A 289 -10.98 32.66 16.61
CA ILE A 289 -10.02 33.21 15.66
C ILE A 289 -10.70 33.07 14.30
N ASP A 290 -11.29 34.19 13.87
CA ASP A 290 -11.76 34.41 12.51
C ASP A 290 -10.59 34.20 11.54
N ILE A 291 -10.64 33.13 10.76
CA ILE A 291 -9.88 33.02 9.53
C ILE A 291 -10.91 32.90 8.41
N ASN A 292 -11.17 34.04 7.78
CA ASN A 292 -11.96 34.14 6.55
C ASN A 292 -11.27 33.36 5.43
N GLU A 293 -11.61 32.09 5.24
CA GLU A 293 -11.43 31.41 3.96
C GLU A 293 -12.60 31.75 3.05
N THR A 294 -12.33 32.63 2.08
CA THR A 294 -13.20 32.81 0.92
C THR A 294 -12.97 31.64 -0.03
N GLU A 295 -13.74 30.57 0.15
CA GLU A 295 -13.96 29.56 -0.89
C GLU A 295 -14.69 30.22 -2.07
N ASN A 296 -14.05 30.22 -3.24
CA ASN A 296 -14.75 30.43 -4.51
C ASN A 296 -14.87 29.09 -5.24
N LYS A 297 -15.90 28.33 -4.89
CA LYS A 297 -16.38 27.16 -5.65
C LYS A 297 -17.13 27.64 -6.89
N SER A 298 -16.44 27.70 -8.03
CA SER A 298 -16.99 27.42 -9.37
C SER A 298 -15.78 27.25 -10.30
N SER A 299 -15.53 26.13 -10.98
CA SER A 299 -16.44 25.41 -11.85
C SER A 299 -15.82 24.04 -12.16
N LEU A 300 -16.45 22.95 -11.69
CA LEU A 300 -16.28 21.63 -12.27
C LEU A 300 -17.42 21.42 -13.27
N THR A 301 -17.16 21.60 -14.57
CA THR A 301 -17.76 20.76 -15.63
C THR A 301 -17.18 21.13 -17.00
N LYS A 302 -16.78 20.09 -17.74
CA LYS A 302 -16.20 20.06 -19.10
C LYS A 302 -14.70 20.41 -19.07
N VAL A 303 -13.79 19.46 -19.32
CA VAL A 303 -13.60 18.76 -20.59
C VAL A 303 -13.11 17.32 -20.35
N LYS A 304 -13.82 16.36 -20.92
CA LYS A 304 -13.38 14.99 -21.16
C LYS A 304 -12.58 14.93 -22.46
N ASP A 305 -11.63 14.01 -22.47
CA ASP A 305 -11.03 13.32 -23.63
C ASP A 305 -10.16 14.11 -24.61
N SER A 306 -8.84 13.98 -24.42
CA SER A 306 -7.75 13.88 -25.42
C SER A 306 -6.45 14.19 -24.67
N ILE A 307 -5.59 13.22 -24.35
CA ILE A 307 -4.57 12.67 -25.25
C ILE A 307 -4.19 11.27 -24.74
N ILE A 308 -4.42 10.28 -25.59
CA ILE A 308 -3.90 8.92 -25.47
C ILE A 308 -2.83 8.80 -26.57
N MET A 309 -1.69 8.19 -26.22
CA MET A 309 -0.67 7.49 -27.04
C MET A 309 0.76 7.96 -26.66
N GLY A 310 1.75 7.10 -26.45
CA GLY A 310 1.88 5.70 -26.88
C GLY A 310 2.80 4.82 -26.02
N THR A 311 2.45 3.53 -26.03
CA THR A 311 3.28 2.32 -25.84
C THR A 311 4.17 2.19 -24.61
N VAL A 312 3.57 2.27 -23.43
CA VAL A 312 3.56 1.07 -22.57
C VAL A 312 2.22 0.41 -22.83
N SER A 313 2.17 -0.91 -22.96
CA SER A 313 0.93 -1.64 -23.16
C SER A 313 -0.12 -1.09 -22.19
N LYS A 314 -1.16 -0.43 -22.72
CA LYS A 314 -2.41 -0.24 -21.99
C LYS A 314 -3.08 -1.61 -21.90
N SER A 315 -2.44 -2.55 -21.19
CA SER A 315 -3.21 -3.53 -20.47
C SER A 315 -4.04 -2.70 -19.49
N LYS A 316 -5.32 -2.51 -19.80
CA LYS A 316 -6.31 -2.21 -18.76
C LYS A 316 -5.96 -3.14 -17.61
N LEU A 317 -5.41 -2.66 -16.49
CA LEU A 317 -5.24 -3.57 -15.38
C LEU A 317 -6.65 -4.05 -15.02
N PHE A 318 -6.84 -5.35 -15.19
CA PHE A 318 -8.10 -5.90 -15.65
C PHE A 318 -9.14 -5.77 -14.54
N PRO A 319 -10.42 -5.52 -14.88
CA PRO A 319 -11.47 -5.72 -13.91
C PRO A 319 -11.34 -7.14 -13.34
N PRO A 320 -11.59 -7.33 -12.04
CA PRO A 320 -11.47 -8.63 -11.40
C PRO A 320 -12.14 -9.75 -12.22
N PRO A 321 -11.52 -10.95 -12.34
CA PRO A 321 -12.02 -12.14 -13.04
C PRO A 321 -13.53 -12.48 -12.88
N ILE A 322 -14.43 -11.91 -13.66
CA ILE A 322 -15.85 -12.30 -13.60
C ILE A 322 -16.00 -13.71 -14.21
N ILE A 323 -16.53 -14.66 -13.45
CA ILE A 323 -17.02 -15.92 -14.02
C ILE A 323 -18.24 -15.57 -14.88
N LYS A 324 -18.04 -15.49 -16.20
CA LYS A 324 -19.15 -15.36 -17.15
C LYS A 324 -19.80 -16.72 -17.33
N PHE A 325 -21.11 -16.76 -17.11
CA PHE A 325 -21.98 -17.94 -17.27
C PHE A 325 -22.16 -18.34 -18.73
#